data_AF-A0A7Y5J657-F1
#
_entry.id   AF-A0A7Y5J657-F1
#
_cell.length_a   1.000
_cell.length_b   1.000
_cell.length_c   1.000
_cell.angle_alpha   90.00
_cell.angle_beta   90.00
_cell.angle_gamma   90.00
#
_symmetry.space_group_name_H-M   'P 1'
#
loop_
_entity.id
_entity.type
_entity.pdbx_description
1 polymer ?
#
loop_
_entity_poly.entity_id
_entity_poly.type
_entity_poly.pdbx_seq_one_letter_code
_entity_poly.pdbx_strand_id
1 'polypeptide(L)'
;MSRILHYYFFAMVILCAAACFETVKPPPILIVKPTDGNCVAPAAWFSGKVPTPNPAAFPQDSATNCDFHLISWQYFLWLTEEVNGKLRFETFYSDEAIHPETKDDTTHVLDIVEQALSKGILIDQNGRAVYSNILINDVYRDFVLNNKLYDPEVLLNFDSATNFPVGSMSLKANWKIVQPGEDVSKLYTTKADIELLTMVNGQPRIPETPKIQEDVEVALVALHIAIVVEGHPEFVWATFEFDDNAPDFKPVQGMNDTVSTKDKLFYKANTIARKTNANNAGVLSFVDESKQILTPVTQVARQYANGGGSSTNQGNIEMLNASVKGQLPANSRWRNYFEVGAIWFNTEKGVLKPNWSPNIDSSMVTGSLLLSNATIETFTQKVQSQNECFSCHNTMPLTNVPLGKPILPGKNLITSHILVKNYQAGGEVKRSN
;
A
#
# COMPACT_ATOMS: atom_id res chain seq x y z
N MET A 1 -80.17 -14.14 -40.24
CA MET A 1 -78.93 -13.53 -40.76
C MET A 1 -77.97 -13.35 -39.60
N SER A 2 -76.73 -13.82 -39.80
CA SER A 2 -75.53 -13.70 -38.97
C SER A 2 -75.44 -14.48 -37.64
N ARG A 3 -74.43 -15.36 -37.62
CA ARG A 3 -73.91 -16.23 -36.55
C ARG A 3 -72.85 -15.47 -35.77
N ILE A 4 -72.70 -15.72 -34.46
CA ILE A 4 -71.38 -15.85 -33.82
C ILE A 4 -71.45 -16.99 -32.79
N LEU A 5 -70.51 -17.91 -32.95
CA LEU A 5 -70.26 -19.13 -32.18
C LEU A 5 -69.14 -18.83 -31.19
N HIS A 6 -69.26 -19.13 -29.89
CA HIS A 6 -68.10 -19.31 -29.01
C HIS A 6 -68.37 -20.43 -28.00
N TYR A 7 -67.57 -21.49 -28.12
CA TYR A 7 -67.49 -22.64 -27.23
C TYR A 7 -66.84 -22.22 -25.89
N TYR A 8 -67.41 -22.64 -24.76
CA TYR A 8 -66.71 -22.65 -23.48
C TYR A 8 -66.48 -24.09 -23.02
N PHE A 9 -65.20 -24.46 -23.00
CA PHE A 9 -64.65 -25.71 -22.51
C PHE A 9 -64.60 -25.68 -20.97
N PHE A 10 -65.06 -26.77 -20.35
CA PHE A 10 -64.93 -27.03 -18.91
C PHE A 10 -63.46 -27.37 -18.60
N ALA A 11 -62.83 -26.63 -17.68
CA ALA A 11 -61.52 -26.97 -17.12
C ALA A 11 -61.63 -27.15 -15.61
N MET A 12 -61.33 -28.36 -15.17
CA MET A 12 -61.35 -28.87 -13.81
C MET A 12 -60.11 -28.33 -13.04
N VAL A 13 -60.33 -27.56 -11.97
CA VAL A 13 -59.24 -27.04 -11.12
C VAL A 13 -58.85 -28.10 -10.10
N ILE A 14 -57.62 -28.62 -10.22
CA ILE A 14 -56.97 -29.47 -9.21
C ILE A 14 -56.23 -28.53 -8.24
N LEU A 15 -56.70 -28.46 -6.99
CA LEU A 15 -55.95 -27.80 -5.91
C LEU A 15 -54.78 -28.70 -5.49
N CYS A 16 -53.56 -28.31 -5.85
CA CYS A 16 -52.33 -28.89 -5.32
C CYS A 16 -51.92 -28.05 -4.08
N ALA A 17 -52.06 -28.62 -2.88
CA ALA A 17 -51.57 -28.00 -1.65
C ALA A 17 -50.04 -28.15 -1.59
N ALA A 18 -49.31 -27.12 -2.01
CA ALA A 18 -47.89 -27.02 -1.76
C ALA A 18 -47.66 -26.58 -0.30
N ALA A 19 -47.11 -27.47 0.52
CA ALA A 19 -46.60 -27.12 1.83
C ALA A 19 -45.37 -26.21 1.65
N CYS A 20 -45.52 -24.92 1.98
CA CYS A 20 -44.38 -24.02 2.12
C CYS A 20 -43.54 -24.44 3.33
N PHE A 21 -42.40 -25.07 3.07
CA PHE A 21 -41.28 -25.02 4.02
C PHE A 21 -40.74 -23.59 3.99
N GLU A 22 -41.13 -22.77 4.96
CA GLU A 22 -40.42 -21.52 5.25
C GLU A 22 -38.99 -21.88 5.64
N THR A 23 -38.04 -21.56 4.76
CA THR A 23 -36.64 -21.49 5.15
C THR A 23 -36.52 -20.40 6.19
N VAL A 24 -36.28 -20.79 7.45
CA VAL A 24 -35.93 -19.84 8.51
C VAL A 24 -34.69 -19.10 8.04
N LYS A 25 -34.86 -17.85 7.59
CA LYS A 25 -33.73 -16.97 7.34
C LYS A 25 -32.92 -16.91 8.64
N PRO A 26 -31.60 -17.15 8.59
CA PRO A 26 -30.77 -16.90 9.77
C PRO A 26 -31.03 -15.46 10.23
N PRO A 27 -31.06 -15.22 11.55
CA PRO A 27 -31.25 -13.86 12.06
C PRO A 27 -30.26 -12.94 11.36
N PRO A 28 -30.66 -11.71 10.98
CA PRO A 28 -29.71 -10.76 10.42
C PRO A 28 -28.55 -10.65 11.41
N ILE A 29 -27.35 -10.99 10.94
CA ILE A 29 -26.13 -10.72 11.69
C ILE A 29 -26.21 -9.24 12.02
N LEU A 30 -26.21 -8.93 13.31
CA LEU A 30 -26.23 -7.56 13.80
C LEU A 30 -24.88 -6.96 13.35
N ILE A 31 -24.87 -6.34 12.17
CA ILE A 31 -23.73 -5.58 11.69
C ILE A 31 -23.72 -4.34 12.58
N VAL A 32 -22.98 -4.43 13.69
CA VAL A 32 -22.66 -3.26 14.49
C VAL A 32 -21.93 -2.32 13.54
N LYS A 33 -22.57 -1.21 13.16
CA LYS A 33 -21.88 -0.16 12.41
C LYS A 33 -20.67 0.26 13.25
N PRO A 34 -19.45 0.24 12.69
CA PRO A 34 -18.29 0.73 13.41
C PRO A 34 -18.57 2.16 13.87
N THR A 35 -18.19 2.45 15.11
CA THR A 35 -18.24 3.79 15.67
C THR A 35 -16.81 4.21 15.95
N ASP A 36 -16.47 5.44 15.58
CA ASP A 36 -15.17 6.00 15.91
C ASP A 36 -14.95 5.95 17.42
N GLY A 37 -13.80 5.42 17.83
CA GLY A 37 -13.51 5.12 19.23
C GLY A 37 -13.91 3.71 19.69
N ASN A 38 -14.39 2.83 18.80
CA ASN A 38 -14.64 1.41 19.10
C ASN A 38 -14.43 0.52 17.86
N CYS A 39 -13.26 0.62 17.23
CA CYS A 39 -12.95 -0.07 15.99
C CYS A 39 -12.54 -1.53 16.24
N VAL A 40 -13.38 -2.48 15.80
CA VAL A 40 -13.20 -3.93 16.04
C VAL A 40 -13.38 -4.69 14.73
N ALA A 41 -12.46 -5.62 14.47
CA ALA A 41 -12.50 -6.45 13.28
C ALA A 41 -13.68 -7.45 13.34
N PRO A 42 -14.47 -7.60 12.26
CA PRO A 42 -15.52 -8.60 12.19
C PRO A 42 -15.00 -10.04 12.39
N ALA A 43 -15.64 -10.81 13.27
CA ALA A 43 -15.26 -12.20 13.55
C ALA A 43 -15.28 -13.12 12.31
N ALA A 44 -16.10 -12.78 11.32
CA ALA A 44 -16.20 -13.52 10.06
C ALA A 44 -14.90 -13.53 9.24
N TRP A 45 -13.97 -12.60 9.49
CA TRP A 45 -12.66 -12.59 8.83
C TRP A 45 -11.75 -13.74 9.29
N PHE A 46 -12.05 -14.36 10.44
CA PHE A 46 -11.16 -15.32 11.11
C PHE A 46 -11.77 -16.74 11.22
N SER A 47 -13.00 -16.94 10.75
CA SER A 47 -13.73 -18.21 10.84
C SER A 47 -13.55 -19.14 9.63
N GLY A 48 -12.63 -18.81 8.71
CA GLY A 48 -12.43 -19.54 7.47
C GLY A 48 -11.63 -18.72 6.47
N LYS A 49 -12.05 -18.73 5.19
CA LYS A 49 -11.45 -17.86 4.18
C LYS A 49 -11.77 -16.40 4.49
N VAL A 50 -10.79 -15.53 4.32
CA VAL A 50 -10.99 -14.08 4.47
C VAL A 50 -11.98 -13.62 3.40
N PRO A 51 -13.10 -12.96 3.78
CA PRO A 51 -14.06 -12.46 2.81
C PRO A 51 -13.40 -11.49 1.83
N THR A 52 -13.64 -11.68 0.53
CA THR A 52 -13.16 -10.75 -0.50
C THR A 52 -13.66 -9.33 -0.20
N PRO A 53 -12.77 -8.34 -0.06
CA PRO A 53 -13.16 -6.95 0.11
C PRO A 53 -14.03 -6.46 -1.05
N ASN A 54 -15.04 -5.65 -0.75
CA ASN A 54 -15.90 -5.05 -1.77
C ASN A 54 -15.75 -3.51 -1.76
N PRO A 55 -14.87 -2.96 -2.61
CA PRO A 55 -14.58 -1.52 -2.61
C PRO A 55 -15.77 -0.69 -3.11
N ALA A 56 -16.69 -1.27 -3.89
CA ALA A 56 -17.90 -0.61 -4.36
C ALA A 56 -19.00 -0.51 -3.28
N ALA A 57 -18.87 -1.25 -2.18
CA ALA A 57 -19.79 -1.19 -1.03
C ALA A 57 -19.24 -0.33 0.12
N PHE A 58 -18.18 0.47 -0.13
CA PHE A 58 -17.62 1.35 0.88
C PHE A 58 -18.66 2.40 1.31
N PRO A 59 -18.83 2.67 2.62
CA PRO A 59 -19.78 3.68 3.09
C PRO A 59 -19.48 5.06 2.50
N GLN A 60 -20.52 5.80 2.09
CA GLN A 60 -20.36 7.14 1.50
C GLN A 60 -20.67 8.22 2.54
N ASP A 61 -21.96 8.49 2.80
CA ASP A 61 -22.41 9.59 3.68
C ASP A 61 -22.21 9.33 5.19
N SER A 62 -21.60 8.20 5.56
CA SER A 62 -21.40 7.80 6.96
C SER A 62 -20.08 7.12 7.21
N ALA A 63 -19.11 7.27 6.29
CA ALA A 63 -17.78 6.73 6.47
C ALA A 63 -17.12 7.35 7.71
N THR A 64 -16.80 6.48 8.66
CA THR A 64 -16.03 6.83 9.86
C THR A 64 -14.55 6.56 9.62
N ASN A 65 -13.66 7.09 10.45
CA ASN A 65 -12.25 6.73 10.37
C ASN A 65 -12.04 5.21 10.52
N CYS A 66 -12.86 4.57 11.36
CA CYS A 66 -12.82 3.11 11.51
C CYS A 66 -13.14 2.36 10.20
N ASP A 67 -14.04 2.87 9.35
CA ASP A 67 -14.35 2.21 8.07
C ASP A 67 -13.13 2.15 7.14
N PHE A 68 -12.31 3.20 7.10
CA PHE A 68 -11.06 3.23 6.33
C PHE A 68 -10.05 2.21 6.85
N HIS A 69 -9.85 2.14 8.18
CA HIS A 69 -8.95 1.16 8.77
C HIS A 69 -9.46 -0.28 8.63
N LEU A 70 -10.79 -0.48 8.69
CA LEU A 70 -11.40 -1.79 8.46
C LEU A 70 -11.15 -2.28 7.04
N ILE A 71 -11.40 -1.46 6.02
CA ILE A 71 -11.14 -1.88 4.64
C ILE A 71 -9.64 -2.15 4.41
N SER A 72 -8.76 -1.33 4.98
CA SER A 72 -7.30 -1.54 4.93
C SER A 72 -6.88 -2.87 5.54
N TRP A 73 -7.34 -3.20 6.75
CA TRP A 73 -7.05 -4.49 7.40
C TRP A 73 -7.67 -5.67 6.66
N GLN A 74 -8.90 -5.52 6.13
CA GLN A 74 -9.53 -6.58 5.35
C GLN A 74 -8.71 -6.90 4.10
N TYR A 75 -8.24 -5.87 3.38
CA TYR A 75 -7.34 -6.06 2.25
C TYR A 75 -6.02 -6.70 2.66
N PHE A 76 -5.37 -6.26 3.75
CA PHE A 76 -4.14 -6.89 4.22
C PHE A 76 -4.34 -8.39 4.47
N LEU A 77 -5.37 -8.78 5.24
CA LEU A 77 -5.67 -10.19 5.54
C LEU A 77 -6.01 -10.97 4.27
N TRP A 78 -6.78 -10.39 3.35
CA TRP A 78 -7.16 -11.05 2.10
C TRP A 78 -5.96 -11.23 1.17
N LEU A 79 -5.13 -10.20 0.98
CA LEU A 79 -3.92 -10.22 0.15
C LEU A 79 -2.88 -11.23 0.65
N THR A 80 -2.79 -11.39 1.97
CA THR A 80 -1.85 -12.29 2.66
C THR A 80 -2.46 -13.65 3.02
N GLU A 81 -3.66 -13.95 2.55
CA GLU A 81 -4.21 -15.29 2.59
C GLU A 81 -3.49 -16.17 1.55
N GLU A 82 -3.03 -17.34 1.98
CA GLU A 82 -2.44 -18.32 1.07
C GLU A 82 -3.54 -19.01 0.25
N VAL A 83 -3.40 -18.96 -1.07
CA VAL A 83 -4.26 -19.63 -2.04
C VAL A 83 -3.37 -20.38 -3.02
N ASN A 84 -3.53 -21.71 -3.08
CA ASN A 84 -2.74 -22.58 -3.96
C ASN A 84 -1.21 -22.45 -3.74
N GLY A 85 -0.77 -22.30 -2.48
CA GLY A 85 0.66 -22.27 -2.12
C GLY A 85 1.36 -20.92 -2.31
N LYS A 86 0.62 -19.85 -2.66
CA LYS A 86 1.12 -18.47 -2.73
C LYS A 86 0.16 -17.52 -2.03
N LEU A 87 0.66 -16.42 -1.49
CA LEU A 87 -0.18 -15.32 -1.04
C LEU A 87 -0.85 -14.67 -2.25
N ARG A 88 -2.09 -14.18 -2.11
CA ARG A 88 -2.83 -13.59 -3.23
C ARG A 88 -2.07 -12.45 -3.91
N PHE A 89 -1.39 -11.60 -3.14
CA PHE A 89 -0.65 -10.50 -3.76
C PHE A 89 0.51 -10.97 -4.62
N GLU A 90 1.09 -12.16 -4.36
CA GLU A 90 2.16 -12.72 -5.21
C GLU A 90 1.65 -13.15 -6.60
N THR A 91 0.33 -13.18 -6.82
CA THR A 91 -0.28 -13.44 -8.13
C THR A 91 -0.73 -12.17 -8.85
N PHE A 92 -0.47 -10.99 -8.28
CA PHE A 92 -0.73 -9.72 -8.95
C PHE A 92 0.27 -9.52 -10.10
N TYR A 93 -0.01 -8.53 -10.95
CA TYR A 93 0.87 -8.17 -12.05
C TYR A 93 2.03 -7.31 -11.56
N SER A 94 3.17 -7.38 -12.25
CA SER A 94 4.23 -6.37 -12.12
C SER A 94 3.70 -5.01 -12.59
N ASP A 95 4.34 -3.92 -12.18
CA ASP A 95 3.99 -2.59 -12.68
C ASP A 95 4.32 -2.42 -14.16
N GLU A 96 5.20 -3.25 -14.74
CA GLU A 96 5.46 -3.34 -16.17
C GLU A 96 4.26 -3.86 -16.98
N ALA A 97 3.30 -4.55 -16.36
CA ALA A 97 2.12 -5.07 -17.05
C ALA A 97 1.14 -3.98 -17.56
N ILE A 98 1.45 -2.70 -17.32
CA ILE A 98 0.75 -1.59 -17.97
C ILE A 98 0.97 -1.54 -19.49
N HIS A 99 1.97 -2.25 -20.01
CA HIS A 99 2.30 -2.29 -21.43
C HIS A 99 1.67 -3.51 -22.14
N PRO A 100 1.20 -3.38 -23.40
CA PRO A 100 0.58 -4.49 -24.13
C PRO A 100 1.45 -5.74 -24.28
N GLU A 101 2.77 -5.57 -24.40
CA GLU A 101 3.77 -6.62 -24.59
C GLU A 101 4.03 -7.44 -23.32
N THR A 102 3.85 -6.85 -22.15
CA THR A 102 4.09 -7.43 -20.82
C THR A 102 2.79 -7.52 -20.02
N LYS A 103 1.62 -7.36 -20.65
CA LYS A 103 0.31 -7.31 -19.98
C LYS A 103 -0.01 -8.49 -19.06
N ASP A 104 0.59 -9.65 -19.28
CA ASP A 104 0.38 -10.88 -18.50
C ASP A 104 1.55 -11.13 -17.52
N ASP A 105 2.47 -10.17 -17.36
CA ASP A 105 3.63 -10.31 -16.50
C ASP A 105 3.25 -10.29 -15.02
N THR A 106 3.55 -11.39 -14.35
CA THR A 106 3.38 -11.59 -12.91
C THR A 106 4.72 -11.90 -12.24
N THR A 107 5.84 -11.54 -12.88
CA THR A 107 7.19 -11.74 -12.36
C THR A 107 7.53 -10.62 -11.39
N HIS A 108 7.93 -10.99 -10.17
CA HIS A 108 8.19 -10.03 -9.09
C HIS A 108 9.69 -9.95 -8.81
N VAL A 109 10.42 -9.30 -9.71
CA VAL A 109 11.82 -8.92 -9.44
C VAL A 109 11.82 -7.78 -8.43
N LEU A 110 12.71 -7.84 -7.44
CA LEU A 110 12.88 -6.75 -6.48
C LEU A 110 13.90 -5.74 -7.03
N ASP A 111 13.40 -4.60 -7.46
CA ASP A 111 14.07 -3.61 -8.32
C ASP A 111 14.12 -2.20 -7.71
N ILE A 112 13.57 -2.00 -6.50
CA ILE A 112 13.50 -0.69 -5.85
C ILE A 112 14.20 -0.70 -4.49
N VAL A 113 15.30 0.04 -4.36
CA VAL A 113 16.04 0.23 -3.09
C VAL A 113 16.03 1.67 -2.58
N GLU A 114 15.79 2.65 -3.45
CA GLU A 114 15.78 4.06 -3.07
C GLU A 114 14.44 4.44 -2.42
N GLN A 115 14.52 5.13 -1.29
CA GLN A 115 13.38 5.72 -0.61
C GLN A 115 12.99 7.01 -1.34
N ALA A 116 11.69 7.18 -1.62
CA ALA A 116 11.18 8.36 -2.32
C ALA A 116 11.65 9.67 -1.68
N LEU A 117 11.84 10.71 -2.51
CA LEU A 117 12.33 12.05 -2.18
C LEU A 117 13.76 12.12 -1.61
N SER A 118 14.03 11.39 -0.53
CA SER A 118 15.30 11.39 0.18
C SER A 118 16.45 10.75 -0.61
N LYS A 119 16.12 9.80 -1.50
CA LYS A 119 17.05 8.95 -2.27
C LYS A 119 18.03 8.13 -1.43
N GLY A 120 17.80 8.06 -0.12
CA GLY A 120 18.56 7.19 0.75
C GLY A 120 18.13 5.74 0.51
N ILE A 121 19.00 4.80 0.90
CA ILE A 121 18.70 3.37 0.89
C ILE A 121 18.50 2.92 2.33
N LEU A 122 17.41 2.21 2.61
CA LEU A 122 17.25 1.55 3.91
C LEU A 122 18.21 0.36 3.96
N ILE A 123 19.19 0.41 4.87
CA ILE A 123 20.22 -0.63 5.02
C ILE A 123 20.03 -1.32 6.37
N ASP A 124 19.88 -2.64 6.34
CA ASP A 124 19.68 -3.47 7.52
C ASP A 124 20.93 -3.58 8.41
N GLN A 125 20.81 -4.25 9.56
CA GLN A 125 21.95 -4.41 10.48
C GLN A 125 23.10 -5.27 9.94
N ASN A 126 22.90 -5.99 8.84
CA ASN A 126 23.92 -6.76 8.13
C ASN A 126 24.57 -5.97 6.99
N GLY A 127 24.21 -4.70 6.80
CA GLY A 127 24.71 -3.88 5.69
C GLY A 127 24.04 -4.18 4.35
N ARG A 128 22.92 -4.92 4.32
CA ARG A 128 22.19 -5.23 3.08
C ARG A 128 21.09 -4.20 2.83
N ALA A 129 20.88 -3.84 1.57
CA ALA A 129 19.74 -3.02 1.20
C ALA A 129 18.42 -3.77 1.48
N VAL A 130 17.41 -3.03 1.93
CA VAL A 130 16.02 -3.45 1.86
C VAL A 130 15.51 -3.15 0.46
N TYR A 131 14.94 -4.17 -0.16
CA TYR A 131 14.43 -4.14 -1.52
C TYR A 131 12.92 -4.01 -1.53
N SER A 132 12.39 -3.49 -2.62
CA SER A 132 10.95 -3.36 -2.83
C SER A 132 10.60 -3.73 -4.25
N ASN A 133 9.32 -4.00 -4.47
CA ASN A 133 8.70 -4.09 -5.78
C ASN A 133 7.30 -3.47 -5.72
N ILE A 134 6.77 -3.09 -6.88
CA ILE A 134 5.41 -2.56 -7.03
C ILE A 134 4.56 -3.61 -7.77
N LEU A 135 3.34 -3.83 -7.29
CA LEU A 135 2.39 -4.74 -7.92
C LEU A 135 1.07 -4.01 -8.19
N ILE A 136 0.37 -4.42 -9.23
CA ILE A 136 -0.95 -3.87 -9.59
C ILE A 136 -1.95 -5.00 -9.83
N ASN A 137 -3.22 -4.73 -9.54
CA ASN A 137 -4.30 -5.66 -9.89
C ASN A 137 -4.77 -5.50 -11.34
N ASP A 138 -5.60 -6.43 -11.77
CA ASP A 138 -6.29 -6.43 -13.06
C ASP A 138 -7.07 -5.14 -13.31
N VAL A 139 -7.81 -4.62 -12.32
CA VAL A 139 -8.61 -3.39 -12.46
C VAL A 139 -7.74 -2.19 -12.83
N TYR A 140 -6.60 -2.01 -12.15
CA TYR A 140 -5.64 -0.97 -12.49
C TYR A 140 -5.05 -1.19 -13.89
N ARG A 141 -4.53 -2.40 -14.15
CA ARG A 141 -3.87 -2.76 -15.41
C ARG A 141 -4.78 -2.56 -16.61
N ASP A 142 -5.98 -3.12 -16.56
CA ASP A 142 -6.95 -3.10 -17.64
C ASP A 142 -7.43 -1.68 -17.92
N PHE A 143 -7.58 -0.85 -16.88
CA PHE A 143 -7.88 0.56 -17.05
C PHE A 143 -6.79 1.29 -17.86
N VAL A 144 -5.51 1.02 -17.55
CA VAL A 144 -4.37 1.59 -18.29
C VAL A 144 -4.33 1.10 -19.74
N LEU A 145 -4.46 -0.21 -19.96
CA LEU A 145 -4.41 -0.81 -21.29
C LEU A 145 -5.59 -0.36 -22.18
N ASN A 146 -6.82 -0.40 -21.66
CA ASN A 146 -8.02 -0.06 -22.41
C ASN A 146 -8.06 1.43 -22.84
N ASN A 147 -7.48 2.31 -22.01
CA ASN A 147 -7.37 3.74 -22.31
C ASN A 147 -6.02 4.12 -22.97
N LYS A 148 -5.14 3.14 -23.21
CA LYS A 148 -3.79 3.34 -23.77
C LYS A 148 -2.93 4.35 -22.99
N LEU A 149 -3.10 4.40 -21.66
CA LEU A 149 -2.41 5.38 -20.80
C LEU A 149 -0.90 5.10 -20.65
N TYR A 150 -0.43 3.94 -21.12
CA TYR A 150 0.99 3.63 -21.27
C TYR A 150 1.65 4.45 -22.39
N ASP A 151 0.89 4.98 -23.35
CA ASP A 151 1.40 5.86 -24.39
C ASP A 151 1.55 7.29 -23.83
N PRO A 152 2.76 7.88 -23.79
CA PRO A 152 2.97 9.22 -23.27
C PRO A 152 2.14 10.29 -23.99
N GLU A 153 1.88 10.17 -25.30
CA GLU A 153 1.08 11.15 -26.04
C GLU A 153 -0.40 11.06 -25.66
N VAL A 154 -0.90 9.84 -25.45
CA VAL A 154 -2.26 9.62 -24.96
C VAL A 154 -2.42 10.19 -23.55
N LEU A 155 -1.51 9.84 -22.62
CA LEU A 155 -1.57 10.35 -21.25
C LEU A 155 -1.50 11.88 -21.20
N LEU A 156 -0.66 12.50 -22.04
CA LEU A 156 -0.55 13.96 -22.15
C LEU A 156 -1.89 14.62 -22.48
N ASN A 157 -2.60 14.06 -23.46
CA ASN A 157 -3.85 14.60 -23.98
C ASN A 157 -5.12 14.05 -23.29
N PHE A 158 -4.96 13.12 -22.35
CA PHE A 158 -6.09 12.51 -21.65
C PHE A 158 -6.82 13.51 -20.74
N ASP A 159 -8.11 13.29 -20.49
CA ASP A 159 -8.90 14.16 -19.63
C ASP A 159 -8.29 14.24 -18.22
N SER A 160 -8.08 15.48 -17.77
CA SER A 160 -7.38 15.75 -16.52
C SER A 160 -8.14 15.27 -15.29
N ALA A 161 -9.47 15.27 -15.34
CA ALA A 161 -10.32 14.92 -14.20
C ALA A 161 -10.63 13.42 -14.12
N THR A 162 -10.15 12.61 -15.08
CA THR A 162 -10.44 11.17 -15.05
C THR A 162 -9.76 10.51 -13.86
N ASN A 163 -10.54 9.72 -13.12
CA ASN A 163 -10.10 8.96 -11.96
C ASN A 163 -9.83 7.49 -12.34
N PHE A 164 -9.01 6.82 -11.53
CA PHE A 164 -8.94 5.37 -11.56
C PHE A 164 -10.29 4.77 -11.14
N PRO A 165 -10.71 3.63 -11.72
CA PRO A 165 -11.96 2.98 -11.37
C PRO A 165 -11.91 2.38 -9.96
N VAL A 166 -13.08 2.25 -9.34
CA VAL A 166 -13.24 1.59 -8.04
C VAL A 166 -12.70 0.17 -8.11
N GLY A 167 -11.88 -0.19 -7.14
CA GLY A 167 -11.15 -1.45 -7.10
C GLY A 167 -9.75 -1.41 -7.72
N SER A 168 -9.33 -0.33 -8.39
CA SER A 168 -7.94 -0.16 -8.81
C SER A 168 -7.01 -0.21 -7.59
N MET A 169 -5.98 -1.04 -7.67
CA MET A 169 -5.06 -1.27 -6.56
C MET A 169 -3.60 -1.21 -7.03
N SER A 170 -2.76 -0.59 -6.21
CA SER A 170 -1.31 -0.70 -6.30
C SER A 170 -0.75 -1.06 -4.93
N LEU A 171 0.21 -1.97 -4.93
CA LEU A 171 0.90 -2.44 -3.74
C LEU A 171 2.37 -2.08 -3.85
N LYS A 172 2.99 -1.76 -2.72
CA LYS A 172 4.46 -1.78 -2.59
C LYS A 172 4.83 -2.72 -1.46
N ALA A 173 5.54 -3.79 -1.77
CA ALA A 173 6.04 -4.73 -0.78
C ALA A 173 7.52 -4.45 -0.52
N ASN A 174 7.92 -4.42 0.75
CA ASN A 174 9.33 -4.25 1.14
C ASN A 174 9.86 -5.54 1.76
N TRP A 175 11.09 -5.88 1.41
CA TRP A 175 11.71 -7.15 1.65
C TRP A 175 13.14 -6.96 2.16
N LYS A 176 13.48 -7.60 3.27
CA LYS A 176 14.89 -7.74 3.66
C LYS A 176 15.45 -9.04 3.08
N ILE A 177 16.74 -9.04 2.76
CA ILE A 177 17.44 -10.28 2.41
C ILE A 177 17.73 -11.06 3.69
N VAL A 178 17.37 -12.33 3.73
CA VAL A 178 17.63 -13.22 4.86
C VAL A 178 19.09 -13.65 4.84
N GLN A 179 19.81 -13.44 5.95
CA GLN A 179 21.18 -13.91 6.08
C GLN A 179 21.24 -15.34 6.63
N PRO A 180 22.31 -16.11 6.32
CA PRO A 180 22.50 -17.42 6.91
C PRO A 180 22.44 -17.39 8.44
N GLY A 181 21.54 -18.19 9.03
CA GLY A 181 21.39 -18.31 10.49
C GLY A 181 20.54 -17.21 11.16
N GLU A 182 19.94 -16.32 10.40
CA GLU A 182 19.04 -15.28 10.92
C GLU A 182 17.68 -15.87 11.33
N ASP A 183 17.15 -15.45 12.51
CA ASP A 183 15.81 -15.87 12.95
C ASP A 183 14.72 -15.07 12.23
N VAL A 184 14.04 -15.74 11.30
CA VAL A 184 12.93 -15.21 10.51
C VAL A 184 11.60 -15.91 10.82
N SER A 185 11.52 -16.65 11.93
CA SER A 185 10.35 -17.48 12.29
C SER A 185 9.04 -16.71 12.41
N LYS A 186 9.11 -15.40 12.67
CA LYS A 186 7.94 -14.51 12.79
C LYS A 186 7.55 -13.80 11.49
N LEU A 187 8.39 -13.83 10.48
CA LEU A 187 8.18 -13.15 9.20
C LEU A 187 7.56 -14.11 8.18
N TYR A 188 6.97 -13.58 7.13
CA TYR A 188 6.75 -14.34 5.90
C TYR A 188 8.05 -14.36 5.09
N THR A 189 8.50 -15.53 4.67
CA THR A 189 9.69 -15.70 3.83
C THR A 189 9.34 -16.39 2.53
N THR A 190 10.04 -15.99 1.47
CA THR A 190 9.89 -16.57 0.13
C THR A 190 11.20 -16.42 -0.65
N LYS A 191 11.22 -16.94 -1.88
CA LYS A 191 12.31 -16.78 -2.84
C LYS A 191 11.93 -15.70 -3.85
N ALA A 192 12.87 -14.80 -4.14
CA ALA A 192 12.68 -13.74 -5.11
C ALA A 192 13.99 -13.45 -5.85
N ASP A 193 13.85 -12.90 -7.06
CA ASP A 193 14.98 -12.39 -7.83
C ASP A 193 15.23 -10.93 -7.45
N ILE A 194 16.49 -10.51 -7.38
CA ILE A 194 16.86 -9.13 -7.03
C ILE A 194 17.75 -8.52 -8.10
N GLU A 195 17.61 -7.22 -8.30
CA GLU A 195 18.55 -6.43 -9.11
C GLU A 195 19.75 -5.99 -8.26
N LEU A 196 20.95 -6.29 -8.74
CA LEU A 196 22.18 -5.98 -8.01
C LEU A 196 22.55 -4.50 -8.14
N LEU A 197 22.93 -3.90 -7.02
CA LEU A 197 23.51 -2.56 -6.99
C LEU A 197 24.93 -2.58 -7.59
N THR A 198 25.28 -1.49 -8.30
CA THR A 198 26.64 -1.16 -8.74
C THR A 198 26.94 0.31 -8.45
N MET A 199 28.17 0.75 -8.70
CA MET A 199 28.50 2.18 -8.62
C MET A 199 27.99 2.96 -9.83
N VAL A 200 26.95 3.77 -9.65
CA VAL A 200 26.38 4.67 -10.67
C VAL A 200 26.58 6.10 -10.21
N ASN A 201 27.25 6.93 -11.03
CA ASN A 201 27.53 8.34 -10.71
C ASN A 201 28.14 8.56 -9.32
N GLY A 202 29.01 7.64 -8.88
CA GLY A 202 29.69 7.74 -7.60
C GLY A 202 28.88 7.30 -6.38
N GLN A 203 27.72 6.64 -6.56
CA GLN A 203 26.93 6.08 -5.46
C GLN A 203 26.42 4.66 -5.78
N PRO A 204 26.27 3.78 -4.76
CA PRO A 204 25.61 2.49 -4.93
C PRO A 204 24.15 2.67 -5.39
N ARG A 205 23.80 2.16 -6.56
CA ARG A 205 22.47 2.20 -7.17
C ARG A 205 22.24 0.98 -8.05
N ILE A 206 20.96 0.69 -8.32
CA ILE A 206 20.61 -0.23 -9.40
C ILE A 206 20.90 0.49 -10.74
N PRO A 207 21.75 -0.07 -11.62
CA PRO A 207 22.04 0.53 -12.93
C PRO A 207 20.89 0.27 -13.91
N GLU A 208 20.86 0.99 -15.02
CA GLU A 208 19.85 0.84 -16.10
C GLU A 208 19.80 -0.58 -16.70
N THR A 209 20.93 -1.30 -16.66
CA THR A 209 21.03 -2.70 -17.09
C THR A 209 21.57 -3.55 -15.94
N PRO A 210 20.71 -3.89 -14.97
CA PRO A 210 21.14 -4.58 -13.76
C PRO A 210 21.46 -6.05 -14.02
N LYS A 211 22.39 -6.60 -13.23
CA LYS A 211 22.55 -8.04 -13.10
C LYS A 211 21.50 -8.54 -12.12
N ILE A 212 20.88 -9.67 -12.45
CA ILE A 212 19.91 -10.33 -11.59
C ILE A 212 20.62 -11.39 -10.75
N GLN A 213 20.32 -11.42 -9.46
CA GLN A 213 20.61 -12.57 -8.61
C GLN A 213 19.29 -13.29 -8.33
N GLU A 214 19.22 -14.55 -8.78
CA GLU A 214 18.03 -15.39 -8.67
C GLU A 214 17.93 -16.09 -7.30
N ASP A 215 16.72 -16.51 -6.93
CA ASP A 215 16.44 -17.39 -5.77
C ASP A 215 16.99 -16.88 -4.41
N VAL A 216 16.97 -15.57 -4.21
CA VAL A 216 17.37 -14.94 -2.95
C VAL A 216 16.27 -15.18 -1.90
N GLU A 217 16.67 -15.66 -0.72
CA GLU A 217 15.73 -15.77 0.40
C GLU A 217 15.45 -14.37 0.97
N VAL A 218 14.18 -13.98 0.98
CA VAL A 218 13.73 -12.67 1.42
C VAL A 218 12.60 -12.80 2.45
N ALA A 219 12.47 -11.80 3.31
CA ALA A 219 11.43 -11.72 4.32
C ALA A 219 10.62 -10.42 4.18
N LEU A 220 9.29 -10.52 4.18
CA LEU A 220 8.39 -9.38 4.03
C LEU A 220 8.44 -8.53 5.29
N VAL A 221 8.89 -7.29 5.21
CA VAL A 221 8.99 -6.38 6.38
C VAL A 221 7.88 -5.33 6.41
N ALA A 222 7.26 -5.06 5.27
CA ALA A 222 6.11 -4.18 5.17
C ALA A 222 5.33 -4.38 3.87
N LEU A 223 4.05 -4.01 3.90
CA LEU A 223 3.17 -3.96 2.73
C LEU A 223 2.41 -2.64 2.76
N HIS A 224 2.56 -1.85 1.70
CA HIS A 224 1.80 -0.62 1.49
C HIS A 224 0.70 -0.89 0.46
N ILE A 225 -0.52 -0.50 0.79
CA ILE A 225 -1.72 -0.79 0.02
C ILE A 225 -2.34 0.54 -0.39
N ALA A 226 -2.45 0.78 -1.69
CA ALA A 226 -3.26 1.85 -2.26
C ALA A 226 -4.46 1.23 -2.96
N ILE A 227 -5.67 1.58 -2.53
CA ILE A 227 -6.91 1.04 -3.13
C ILE A 227 -7.93 2.16 -3.38
N VAL A 228 -8.51 2.19 -4.59
CA VAL A 228 -9.68 3.01 -4.88
C VAL A 228 -10.92 2.32 -4.32
N VAL A 229 -11.63 3.01 -3.44
CA VAL A 229 -12.95 2.60 -2.93
C VAL A 229 -14.00 3.60 -3.43
N GLU A 230 -15.28 3.21 -3.39
CA GLU A 230 -16.38 4.10 -3.79
C GLU A 230 -16.24 5.46 -3.07
N GLY A 231 -16.39 6.56 -3.80
CA GLY A 231 -16.27 7.93 -3.27
C GLY A 231 -14.85 8.46 -3.04
N HIS A 232 -13.82 7.59 -3.07
CA HIS A 232 -12.42 7.95 -2.77
C HIS A 232 -11.47 7.65 -3.95
N PRO A 233 -11.56 8.43 -5.04
CA PRO A 233 -10.71 8.26 -6.23
C PRO A 233 -9.22 8.58 -5.99
N GLU A 234 -8.89 9.25 -4.88
CA GLU A 234 -7.52 9.56 -4.45
C GLU A 234 -6.74 8.34 -3.93
N PHE A 235 -7.40 7.18 -3.87
CA PHE A 235 -6.96 5.97 -3.18
C PHE A 235 -6.92 6.15 -1.66
N VAL A 236 -7.30 5.11 -0.93
CA VAL A 236 -6.96 4.97 0.49
C VAL A 236 -5.57 4.36 0.56
N TRP A 237 -4.62 5.07 1.20
CA TRP A 237 -3.23 4.66 1.31
C TRP A 237 -2.95 4.15 2.71
N ALA A 238 -2.72 2.85 2.85
CA ALA A 238 -2.47 2.20 4.14
C ALA A 238 -1.09 1.56 4.19
N THR A 239 -0.47 1.59 5.37
CA THR A 239 0.81 0.91 5.61
C THR A 239 0.68 -0.16 6.69
N PHE A 240 1.19 -1.35 6.38
CA PHE A 240 1.39 -2.44 7.32
C PHE A 240 2.87 -2.72 7.50
N GLU A 241 3.31 -2.89 8.74
CA GLU A 241 4.69 -3.19 9.09
C GLU A 241 4.78 -4.45 9.95
N PHE A 242 5.93 -5.12 9.90
CA PHE A 242 6.32 -6.10 10.89
C PHE A 242 6.60 -5.42 12.25
N ASP A 243 6.05 -5.98 13.33
CA ASP A 243 6.06 -5.41 14.69
C ASP A 243 7.47 -5.07 15.21
N ASP A 244 8.47 -5.83 14.78
CA ASP A 244 9.84 -5.70 15.26
C ASP A 244 10.75 -4.92 14.31
N ASN A 245 10.20 -4.23 13.30
CA ASN A 245 10.98 -3.39 12.39
C ASN A 245 11.83 -2.34 13.11
N ALA A 246 11.20 -1.54 13.97
CA ALA A 246 11.83 -0.42 14.65
C ALA A 246 11.13 -0.08 15.97
N PRO A 247 11.82 0.52 16.96
CA PRO A 247 11.18 1.07 18.14
C PRO A 247 10.45 2.38 17.81
N ASP A 248 9.53 2.78 18.68
CA ASP A 248 8.89 4.09 18.65
C ASP A 248 9.67 5.13 19.44
N PHE A 249 9.61 6.39 18.99
CA PHE A 249 9.97 7.52 19.82
C PHE A 249 9.00 7.64 21.01
N LYS A 250 9.54 8.04 22.17
CA LYS A 250 8.70 8.40 23.33
C LYS A 250 8.08 9.79 23.11
N PRO A 251 6.90 10.10 23.70
CA PRO A 251 6.27 11.42 23.56
C PRO A 251 7.19 12.60 23.91
N VAL A 252 8.06 12.41 24.90
CA VAL A 252 9.15 13.34 25.23
C VAL A 252 10.46 12.58 25.17
N GLN A 253 11.30 12.92 24.20
CA GLN A 253 12.59 12.27 23.99
C GLN A 253 13.63 13.29 23.53
N GLY A 254 14.68 13.47 24.33
CA GLY A 254 15.81 14.33 24.00
C GLY A 254 16.67 13.72 22.89
N MET A 255 17.33 14.57 22.10
CA MET A 255 18.20 14.15 20.99
C MET A 255 19.34 13.20 21.39
N ASN A 256 19.78 13.25 22.64
CA ASN A 256 20.83 12.40 23.19
C ASN A 256 20.31 11.19 23.96
N ASP A 257 19.00 11.07 24.11
CA ASP A 257 18.40 9.94 24.82
C ASP A 257 18.41 8.70 23.92
N THR A 258 18.64 7.56 24.52
CA THR A 258 18.45 6.25 23.88
C THR A 258 16.98 6.07 23.49
N VAL A 259 16.73 5.62 22.25
CA VAL A 259 15.37 5.29 21.79
C VAL A 259 14.85 4.02 22.46
N SER A 260 15.61 2.92 22.34
CA SER A 260 15.30 1.62 22.93
C SER A 260 16.57 0.94 23.44
N THR A 261 16.44 0.21 24.55
CA THR A 261 17.51 -0.65 25.09
C THR A 261 17.52 -2.04 24.46
N LYS A 262 16.60 -2.32 23.54
CA LYS A 262 16.48 -3.60 22.83
C LYS A 262 16.79 -3.39 21.35
N ASP A 263 17.49 -4.36 20.78
CA ASP A 263 17.63 -4.49 19.34
C ASP A 263 16.26 -4.72 18.69
N LYS A 264 16.16 -4.28 17.44
CA LYS A 264 15.04 -4.48 16.51
C LYS A 264 15.63 -4.75 15.12
N LEU A 265 14.80 -5.14 14.16
CA LEU A 265 15.25 -5.54 12.82
C LEU A 265 16.10 -4.46 12.12
N PHE A 266 15.72 -3.18 12.27
CA PHE A 266 16.43 -2.03 11.70
C PHE A 266 16.99 -1.07 12.74
N TYR A 267 17.18 -1.51 13.99
CA TYR A 267 17.69 -0.66 15.06
C TYR A 267 18.56 -1.44 16.04
N LYS A 268 19.76 -0.92 16.27
CA LYS A 268 20.68 -1.39 17.29
C LYS A 268 20.37 -0.74 18.63
N ALA A 269 20.29 -1.57 19.67
CA ALA A 269 20.07 -1.18 21.05
C ALA A 269 20.99 -0.01 21.45
N ASN A 270 20.43 0.90 22.25
CA ASN A 270 21.11 2.07 22.80
C ASN A 270 21.47 3.17 21.78
N THR A 271 21.04 3.05 20.52
CA THR A 271 21.16 4.17 19.56
C THR A 271 20.34 5.37 20.02
N ILE A 272 20.98 6.54 20.06
CA ILE A 272 20.36 7.79 20.50
C ILE A 272 19.47 8.40 19.42
N ALA A 273 18.45 9.14 19.83
CA ALA A 273 17.45 9.77 18.97
C ALA A 273 17.99 10.54 17.76
N ARG A 274 19.05 11.34 17.92
CA ARG A 274 19.62 12.12 16.79
C ARG A 274 20.36 11.28 15.75
N LYS A 275 20.64 10.02 16.04
CA LYS A 275 21.32 9.08 15.13
C LYS A 275 20.36 8.18 14.38
N THR A 276 19.06 8.28 14.63
CA THR A 276 18.05 7.51 13.89
C THR A 276 17.51 8.29 12.70
N ASN A 277 17.03 7.55 11.69
CA ASN A 277 16.42 8.05 10.45
C ASN A 277 17.31 9.05 9.69
N ALA A 278 18.64 8.96 9.86
CA ALA A 278 19.58 9.84 9.18
C ALA A 278 19.67 9.45 7.69
N ASN A 279 19.34 10.38 6.79
CA ASN A 279 19.46 10.16 5.35
C ASN A 279 20.92 9.87 4.96
N ASN A 280 21.14 8.76 4.27
CA ASN A 280 22.46 8.31 3.84
C ASN A 280 22.78 8.62 2.37
N ALA A 281 21.88 9.21 1.59
CA ALA A 281 22.08 9.48 0.15
C ALA A 281 23.41 10.17 -0.20
N GLY A 282 23.89 11.11 0.64
CA GLY A 282 25.14 11.85 0.40
C GLY A 282 26.43 11.13 0.84
N VAL A 283 26.32 10.02 1.58
CA VAL A 283 27.46 9.32 2.21
C VAL A 283 27.45 7.80 1.97
N LEU A 284 26.52 7.33 1.15
CA LEU A 284 26.33 5.92 0.83
C LEU A 284 27.54 5.37 0.06
N SER A 285 28.05 4.21 0.47
CA SER A 285 29.13 3.51 -0.23
C SER A 285 29.07 2.00 -0.05
N PHE A 286 29.75 1.26 -0.93
CA PHE A 286 30.00 -0.16 -0.72
C PHE A 286 31.15 -0.37 0.26
N VAL A 287 30.94 -1.28 1.20
CA VAL A 287 32.02 -1.96 1.92
C VAL A 287 32.58 -3.10 1.05
N ASP A 288 31.69 -3.84 0.39
CA ASP A 288 32.02 -4.91 -0.55
C ASP A 288 30.91 -5.00 -1.61
N GLU A 289 31.19 -4.51 -2.82
CA GLU A 289 30.23 -4.52 -3.93
C GLU A 289 29.86 -5.94 -4.37
N SER A 290 30.82 -6.87 -4.38
CA SER A 290 30.57 -8.25 -4.78
C SER A 290 29.61 -8.98 -3.85
N LYS A 291 29.62 -8.62 -2.56
CA LYS A 291 28.71 -9.16 -1.54
C LYS A 291 27.49 -8.28 -1.29
N GLN A 292 27.36 -7.16 -2.01
CA GLN A 292 26.28 -6.19 -1.82
C GLN A 292 26.19 -5.68 -0.38
N ILE A 293 27.34 -5.40 0.24
CA ILE A 293 27.43 -4.86 1.61
C ILE A 293 27.66 -3.35 1.53
N LEU A 294 26.77 -2.59 2.15
CA LEU A 294 26.67 -1.14 2.13
C LEU A 294 26.98 -0.53 3.50
N THR A 295 27.32 0.76 3.49
CA THR A 295 27.47 1.59 4.68
C THR A 295 26.99 3.02 4.38
N PRO A 296 26.47 3.77 5.37
CA PRO A 296 26.20 3.36 6.75
C PRO A 296 24.93 2.50 6.90
N VAL A 297 24.98 1.54 7.83
CA VAL A 297 23.78 0.84 8.32
C VAL A 297 22.76 1.85 8.84
N THR A 298 21.50 1.70 8.44
CA THR A 298 20.44 2.57 8.90
C THR A 298 20.04 2.20 10.32
N GLN A 299 19.81 3.21 11.15
CA GLN A 299 19.20 3.06 12.47
C GLN A 299 17.82 3.68 12.41
N VAL A 300 16.78 2.88 12.52
CA VAL A 300 15.40 3.33 12.32
C VAL A 300 14.69 3.50 13.66
N ALA A 301 13.89 4.54 13.80
CA ALA A 301 12.92 4.67 14.88
C ALA A 301 11.67 5.36 14.35
N ARG A 302 10.48 4.81 14.63
CA ARG A 302 9.20 5.39 14.19
C ARG A 302 8.91 6.67 14.98
N GLN A 303 8.87 7.80 14.28
CA GLN A 303 8.60 9.11 14.85
C GLN A 303 7.15 9.24 15.30
N TYR A 304 6.23 8.58 14.60
CA TYR A 304 4.80 8.55 14.88
C TYR A 304 4.31 7.10 14.79
N ALA A 305 3.98 6.51 15.94
CA ALA A 305 3.63 5.09 16.04
C ALA A 305 2.45 4.69 15.14
N ASN A 306 1.47 5.60 15.00
CA ASN A 306 0.23 5.40 14.26
C ASN A 306 0.08 6.37 13.06
N GLY A 307 1.20 6.94 12.59
CA GLY A 307 1.21 7.94 11.52
C GLY A 307 0.51 9.27 11.86
N GLY A 308 0.34 9.60 13.15
CA GLY A 308 -0.24 10.88 13.59
C GLY A 308 -1.77 10.96 13.45
N GLY A 309 -2.28 12.13 13.07
CA GLY A 309 -3.73 12.39 12.97
C GLY A 309 -4.41 12.67 14.32
N SER A 310 -5.74 12.66 14.34
CA SER A 310 -6.52 12.89 15.58
C SER A 310 -6.33 11.75 16.58
N SER A 311 -6.53 12.02 17.87
CA SER A 311 -6.48 10.98 18.91
C SER A 311 -7.52 9.88 18.69
N THR A 312 -8.70 10.24 18.17
CA THR A 312 -9.74 9.27 17.77
C THR A 312 -9.25 8.34 16.67
N ASN A 313 -8.56 8.88 15.65
CA ASN A 313 -7.98 8.06 14.58
C ASN A 313 -6.94 7.08 15.11
N GLN A 314 -6.01 7.58 15.94
CA GLN A 314 -4.96 6.76 16.56
C GLN A 314 -5.58 5.65 17.42
N GLY A 315 -6.62 5.98 18.21
CA GLY A 315 -7.37 4.99 18.98
C GLY A 315 -8.03 3.92 18.12
N ASN A 316 -8.63 4.27 16.97
CA ASN A 316 -9.19 3.30 16.04
C ASN A 316 -8.13 2.31 15.54
N ILE A 317 -6.95 2.80 15.15
CA ILE A 317 -5.84 1.96 14.70
C ILE A 317 -5.40 1.01 15.82
N GLU A 318 -5.18 1.53 17.04
CA GLU A 318 -4.76 0.75 18.20
C GLU A 318 -5.75 -0.38 18.54
N MET A 319 -7.05 -0.04 18.62
CA MET A 319 -8.10 -1.02 18.93
C MET A 319 -8.26 -2.05 17.83
N LEU A 320 -8.22 -1.64 16.56
CA LEU A 320 -8.37 -2.57 15.45
C LEU A 320 -7.17 -3.51 15.34
N ASN A 321 -5.95 -2.99 15.46
CA ASN A 321 -4.72 -3.79 15.53
C ASN A 321 -4.82 -4.84 16.66
N ALA A 322 -5.24 -4.42 17.86
CA ALA A 322 -5.42 -5.33 19.00
C ALA A 322 -6.51 -6.37 18.73
N SER A 323 -7.64 -5.97 18.14
CA SER A 323 -8.74 -6.84 17.76
C SER A 323 -8.31 -7.91 16.76
N VAL A 324 -7.64 -7.52 15.66
CA VAL A 324 -7.17 -8.46 14.63
C VAL A 324 -6.18 -9.45 15.23
N LYS A 325 -5.19 -8.98 16.00
CA LYS A 325 -4.20 -9.85 16.65
C LYS A 325 -4.83 -10.77 17.69
N GLY A 326 -5.89 -10.34 18.37
CA GLY A 326 -6.63 -11.16 19.33
C GLY A 326 -7.44 -12.27 18.68
N GLN A 327 -7.90 -12.07 17.44
CA GLN A 327 -8.76 -13.02 16.73
C GLN A 327 -7.98 -13.96 15.79
N LEU A 328 -6.80 -13.57 15.32
CA LEU A 328 -5.94 -14.42 14.51
C LEU A 328 -5.45 -15.67 15.29
N PRO A 329 -5.34 -16.84 14.63
CA PRO A 329 -4.80 -18.06 15.24
C PRO A 329 -3.40 -17.86 15.82
N ALA A 330 -3.09 -18.50 16.95
CA ALA A 330 -1.84 -18.24 17.68
C ALA A 330 -0.56 -18.46 16.87
N ASN A 331 -0.60 -19.37 15.90
CA ASN A 331 0.49 -19.71 14.97
C ASN A 331 0.47 -18.88 13.67
N SER A 332 -0.49 -17.96 13.49
CA SER A 332 -0.53 -17.10 12.32
C SER A 332 0.61 -16.07 12.38
N ARG A 333 1.47 -16.08 11.37
CA ARG A 333 2.56 -15.09 11.23
C ARG A 333 2.03 -13.66 11.08
N TRP A 334 0.82 -13.50 10.56
CA TRP A 334 0.17 -12.20 10.38
C TRP A 334 -0.16 -11.49 11.70
N ARG A 335 -0.08 -12.20 12.84
CA ARG A 335 -0.12 -11.59 14.18
C ARG A 335 1.09 -10.71 14.48
N ASN A 336 2.18 -10.91 13.76
CA ASN A 336 3.42 -10.15 13.91
C ASN A 336 3.46 -8.92 12.99
N TYR A 337 2.35 -8.58 12.32
CA TYR A 337 2.22 -7.37 11.53
C TYR A 337 1.12 -6.49 12.12
N PHE A 338 1.20 -5.19 11.87
CA PHE A 338 0.21 -4.21 12.32
C PHE A 338 0.02 -3.11 11.28
N GLU A 339 -1.16 -2.49 11.27
CA GLU A 339 -1.38 -1.26 10.52
C GLU A 339 -0.70 -0.09 11.25
N VAL A 340 0.25 0.57 10.59
CA VAL A 340 0.80 1.84 11.08
C VAL A 340 -0.27 2.93 10.95
N GLY A 341 -0.96 2.98 9.83
CA GLY A 341 -2.09 3.87 9.62
C GLY A 341 -2.49 3.95 8.16
N ALA A 342 -3.51 4.78 7.91
CA ALA A 342 -4.02 5.05 6.57
C ALA A 342 -4.35 6.54 6.39
N ILE A 343 -4.25 7.05 5.16
CA ILE A 343 -4.52 8.44 4.80
C ILE A 343 -5.42 8.50 3.56
N TRP A 344 -6.38 9.43 3.57
CA TRP A 344 -7.43 9.59 2.55
C TRP A 344 -7.98 11.03 2.55
N PHE A 345 -8.97 11.34 1.70
CA PHE A 345 -9.64 12.64 1.73
C PHE A 345 -10.92 12.66 2.58
N ASN A 346 -11.09 13.71 3.36
CA ASN A 346 -12.37 14.14 3.87
C ASN A 346 -13.18 14.77 2.73
N THR A 347 -14.12 14.00 2.17
CA THR A 347 -14.95 14.37 1.02
C THR A 347 -15.91 15.53 1.30
N GLU A 348 -16.20 15.85 2.56
CA GLU A 348 -16.97 17.05 2.93
C GLU A 348 -16.18 18.34 2.67
N LYS A 349 -14.84 18.26 2.69
CA LYS A 349 -13.95 19.41 2.49
C LYS A 349 -13.46 19.53 1.05
N GLY A 350 -13.44 18.43 0.31
CA GLY A 350 -13.03 18.43 -1.09
C GLY A 350 -12.88 17.03 -1.66
N VAL A 351 -12.75 16.96 -2.98
CA VAL A 351 -12.52 15.73 -3.74
C VAL A 351 -11.28 15.87 -4.62
N LEU A 352 -10.75 14.73 -5.09
CA LEU A 352 -9.62 14.71 -6.01
C LEU A 352 -9.87 15.56 -7.25
N LYS A 353 -8.96 16.50 -7.49
CA LYS A 353 -8.99 17.41 -8.64
C LYS A 353 -7.59 17.60 -9.21
N PRO A 354 -7.46 17.95 -10.50
CA PRO A 354 -6.18 18.28 -11.11
C PRO A 354 -5.50 19.47 -10.42
N ASN A 355 -4.16 19.53 -10.48
CA ASN A 355 -3.35 20.63 -9.93
C ASN A 355 -3.51 20.84 -8.43
N TRP A 356 -3.63 19.74 -7.69
CA TRP A 356 -3.71 19.72 -6.25
C TRP A 356 -2.45 19.08 -5.66
N SER A 357 -2.00 19.59 -4.51
CA SER A 357 -1.07 18.94 -3.60
C SER A 357 -1.39 19.33 -2.16
N PRO A 358 -0.99 18.53 -1.17
CA PRO A 358 -1.17 18.89 0.24
C PRO A 358 -0.38 20.15 0.63
N ASN A 359 0.69 20.49 -0.10
CA ASN A 359 1.45 21.74 0.10
C ASN A 359 0.69 22.99 -0.38
N ILE A 360 -0.34 22.84 -1.23
CA ILE A 360 -1.21 23.92 -1.69
C ILE A 360 -2.49 23.99 -0.87
N ASP A 361 -3.13 22.84 -0.66
CA ASP A 361 -4.40 22.72 0.05
C ASP A 361 -4.46 21.38 0.80
N SER A 362 -4.04 21.39 2.07
CA SER A 362 -4.11 20.21 2.94
C SER A 362 -5.47 20.01 3.60
N SER A 363 -6.45 20.89 3.35
CA SER A 363 -7.68 20.94 4.15
C SER A 363 -8.50 19.65 4.08
N MET A 364 -8.50 18.99 2.91
CA MET A 364 -9.19 17.72 2.69
C MET A 364 -8.39 16.49 3.09
N VAL A 365 -7.09 16.58 3.38
CA VAL A 365 -6.31 15.40 3.80
C VAL A 365 -6.65 15.05 5.25
N THR A 366 -6.97 13.77 5.52
CA THR A 366 -7.35 13.28 6.85
C THR A 366 -6.83 11.86 7.10
N GLY A 367 -7.03 11.34 8.32
CA GLY A 367 -6.50 10.06 8.77
C GLY A 367 -5.13 10.22 9.44
N SER A 368 -4.17 9.38 9.08
CA SER A 368 -2.78 9.40 9.55
C SER A 368 -1.93 10.38 8.73
N LEU A 369 -1.86 11.64 9.18
CA LEU A 369 -1.24 12.77 8.46
C LEU A 369 0.30 12.82 8.46
N LEU A 370 0.97 11.85 9.09
CA LEU A 370 2.42 11.80 9.30
C LEU A 370 2.93 10.35 9.06
N LEU A 371 2.56 9.77 7.92
CA LEU A 371 2.60 8.33 7.65
C LEU A 371 3.94 7.80 7.12
N SER A 372 4.93 8.65 6.82
CA SER A 372 6.29 8.14 6.60
C SER A 372 6.77 7.40 7.86
N ASN A 373 7.35 6.22 7.67
CA ASN A 373 7.55 5.25 8.75
C ASN A 373 8.83 4.43 8.57
N ALA A 374 8.93 3.22 9.14
CA ALA A 374 10.19 2.51 9.21
C ALA A 374 10.71 2.03 7.84
N THR A 375 9.81 1.82 6.88
CA THR A 375 10.14 1.21 5.58
C THR A 375 9.60 1.97 4.36
N ILE A 376 8.65 2.90 4.54
CA ILE A 376 8.27 3.87 3.50
C ILE A 376 8.72 5.26 3.91
N GLU A 377 9.59 5.85 3.10
CA GLU A 377 10.11 7.21 3.28
C GLU A 377 10.80 7.40 4.66
N THR A 378 11.59 6.40 5.05
CA THR A 378 12.30 6.31 6.34
C THR A 378 12.99 7.61 6.77
N PHE A 379 13.54 8.33 5.80
CA PHE A 379 14.37 9.51 6.02
C PHE A 379 13.59 10.83 6.01
N THR A 380 12.30 10.83 5.67
CA THR A 380 11.48 12.04 5.58
C THR A 380 10.50 12.18 6.74
N GLN A 381 10.46 11.25 7.71
CA GLN A 381 9.51 11.29 8.85
C GLN A 381 9.46 12.65 9.59
N LYS A 382 10.55 13.41 9.58
CA LYS A 382 10.68 14.74 10.23
C LYS A 382 10.53 15.93 9.27
N VAL A 383 10.33 15.69 7.98
CA VAL A 383 10.23 16.72 6.93
C VAL A 383 8.75 16.93 6.62
N GLN A 384 8.16 17.98 7.17
CA GLN A 384 6.71 18.23 7.14
C GLN A 384 6.11 18.24 5.72
N SER A 385 6.85 18.69 4.70
CA SER A 385 6.37 18.71 3.31
C SER A 385 6.51 17.38 2.56
N GLN A 386 6.94 16.33 3.27
CA GLN A 386 7.34 15.04 2.68
C GLN A 386 6.95 13.84 3.54
N ASN A 387 6.27 14.04 4.67
CA ASN A 387 6.11 13.01 5.69
C ASN A 387 4.76 12.28 5.63
N GLU A 388 4.10 12.28 4.47
CA GLU A 388 2.87 11.53 4.20
C GLU A 388 2.71 11.23 2.70
N CYS A 389 1.82 10.27 2.37
CA CYS A 389 1.72 9.69 1.03
C CYS A 389 1.39 10.72 -0.08
N PHE A 390 0.47 11.65 0.15
CA PHE A 390 0.05 12.66 -0.83
C PHE A 390 1.13 13.72 -1.12
N SER A 391 2.16 13.83 -0.29
CA SER A 391 3.34 14.66 -0.57
C SER A 391 4.00 14.20 -1.87
N CYS A 392 3.98 12.88 -2.12
CA CYS A 392 4.42 12.25 -3.35
C CYS A 392 3.30 11.90 -4.32
N HIS A 393 2.10 11.56 -3.84
CA HIS A 393 0.97 11.07 -4.62
C HIS A 393 -0.08 12.16 -4.84
N ASN A 394 0.25 13.19 -5.61
CA ASN A 394 -0.65 14.32 -5.86
C ASN A 394 -0.95 14.50 -7.36
N THR A 395 -1.61 15.61 -7.73
CA THR A 395 -2.07 15.85 -9.11
C THR A 395 -1.41 17.07 -9.74
N MET A 396 -0.29 17.55 -9.17
CA MET A 396 0.47 18.68 -9.71
C MET A 396 1.15 18.34 -11.04
N PRO A 397 1.28 19.32 -11.96
CA PRO A 397 2.02 19.14 -13.20
C PRO A 397 3.44 18.58 -12.98
N LEU A 398 3.84 17.65 -13.84
CA LEU A 398 5.21 17.13 -13.85
C LEU A 398 6.08 18.04 -14.72
N THR A 399 6.83 18.92 -14.08
CA THR A 399 7.68 19.90 -14.75
C THR A 399 9.10 19.39 -15.02
N ASN A 400 9.58 18.42 -14.25
CA ASN A 400 10.89 17.80 -14.44
C ASN A 400 10.80 16.61 -15.40
N VAL A 401 10.70 16.90 -16.68
CA VAL A 401 10.64 15.90 -17.77
C VAL A 401 11.96 15.89 -18.56
N PRO A 402 12.30 14.77 -19.24
CA PRO A 402 13.46 14.72 -20.14
C PRO A 402 13.44 15.85 -21.18
N LEU A 403 14.63 16.31 -21.59
CA LEU A 403 14.76 17.38 -22.57
C LEU A 403 14.00 17.04 -23.87
N GLY A 404 13.16 17.97 -24.34
CA GLY A 404 12.34 17.79 -25.53
C GLY A 404 10.99 17.09 -25.27
N LYS A 405 10.74 16.60 -24.05
CA LYS A 405 9.43 16.08 -23.66
C LYS A 405 8.53 17.20 -23.13
N PRO A 406 7.24 17.25 -23.50
CA PRO A 406 6.30 18.22 -22.92
C PRO A 406 6.16 18.06 -21.41
N ILE A 407 5.86 19.17 -20.72
CA ILE A 407 5.39 19.13 -19.33
C ILE A 407 4.06 18.37 -19.32
N LEU A 408 3.94 17.37 -18.44
CA LEU A 408 2.66 16.70 -18.22
C LEU A 408 1.81 17.62 -17.32
N PRO A 409 0.66 18.15 -17.79
CA PRO A 409 -0.17 19.01 -16.96
C PRO A 409 -0.74 18.23 -15.77
N GLY A 410 -1.24 18.94 -14.77
CA GLY A 410 -1.84 18.30 -13.60
C GLY A 410 -3.07 17.48 -13.99
N LYS A 411 -3.17 16.26 -13.46
CA LYS A 411 -4.26 15.31 -13.73
C LYS A 411 -4.50 14.41 -12.51
N ASN A 412 -5.70 13.87 -12.38
CA ASN A 412 -6.01 12.94 -11.29
C ASN A 412 -5.21 11.63 -11.42
N LEU A 413 -5.01 11.14 -12.65
CA LEU A 413 -4.27 9.89 -12.91
C LEU A 413 -2.79 9.93 -12.53
N ILE A 414 -2.19 11.12 -12.43
CA ILE A 414 -0.76 11.24 -12.08
C ILE A 414 -0.52 11.20 -10.58
N THR A 415 -1.51 10.84 -9.76
CA THR A 415 -1.26 10.32 -8.41
C THR A 415 -0.43 9.03 -8.46
N SER A 416 -0.52 8.24 -9.54
CA SER A 416 0.27 7.03 -9.74
C SER A 416 1.69 7.31 -10.21
N HIS A 417 2.69 6.87 -9.44
CA HIS A 417 4.09 6.93 -9.86
C HIS A 417 4.41 5.99 -11.00
N ILE A 418 3.65 4.92 -11.20
CA ILE A 418 3.82 3.99 -12.33
C ILE A 418 3.61 4.75 -13.66
N LEU A 419 2.49 5.48 -13.77
CA LEU A 419 2.20 6.29 -14.97
C LEU A 419 3.18 7.45 -15.15
N VAL A 420 3.60 8.08 -14.04
CA VAL A 420 4.55 9.20 -14.09
C VAL A 420 5.96 8.72 -14.51
N LYS A 421 6.45 7.61 -13.95
CA LYS A 421 7.73 6.97 -14.32
C LYS A 421 7.72 6.55 -15.78
N ASN A 422 6.63 5.91 -16.24
CA ASN A 422 6.46 5.57 -17.66
C ASN A 422 6.48 6.82 -18.55
N TYR A 423 5.78 7.90 -18.16
CA TYR A 423 5.85 9.17 -18.88
C TYR A 423 7.27 9.75 -18.88
N GLN A 424 8.11 9.51 -17.90
CA GLN A 424 9.51 9.96 -17.92
C GLN A 424 10.47 8.99 -18.61
N ALA A 425 9.96 7.93 -19.25
CA ALA A 425 10.74 6.85 -19.85
C ALA A 425 11.67 6.18 -18.82
N GLY A 426 11.13 5.83 -17.65
CA GLY A 426 11.88 5.23 -16.55
C GLY A 426 12.65 6.24 -15.69
N GLY A 427 12.66 7.52 -16.07
CA GLY A 427 13.30 8.59 -15.31
C GLY A 427 12.68 8.82 -13.92
N GLU A 428 13.49 9.37 -13.02
CA GLU A 428 13.07 9.66 -11.65
C GLU A 428 11.93 10.68 -11.58
N VAL A 429 10.88 10.34 -10.81
CA VAL A 429 9.78 11.25 -10.49
C VAL A 429 10.26 12.33 -9.53
N LYS A 430 10.48 13.54 -10.04
CA LYS A 430 10.73 14.73 -9.21
C LYS A 430 9.54 15.65 -9.31
N ARG A 431 8.80 15.78 -8.21
CA ARG A 431 7.80 16.85 -8.07
C ARG A 431 8.50 18.09 -7.54
N SER A 432 8.20 19.25 -8.13
CA SER A 432 8.62 20.53 -7.55
C SER A 432 7.92 20.68 -6.20
N ASN A 433 8.70 20.75 -5.12
CA ASN A 433 8.19 21.11 -3.80
C ASN A 433 7.66 22.53 -3.79
#